data_AF-A0A2P8D769-F1
#
_entry.id   AF-A0A2P8D769-F1
#
_cell.length_a   1.000
_cell.length_b   1.000
_cell.length_c   1.000
_cell.angle_alpha   90.00
_cell.angle_beta   90.00
_cell.angle_gamma   90.00
#
_symmetry.space_group_name_H-M   'P 1'
#
loop_
_entity.id
_entity.type
_entity.pdbx_description
1 polymer ?
#
loop_
_entity_poly.entity_id
_entity_poly.type
_entity_poly.pdbx_seq_one_letter_code
_entity_poly.pdbx_strand_id
1 'polypeptide(L)'
;MPYLNRMNKKEYRFEGGIVEVLFQEGSVHIVNDTQLWALLEGKIKENTTTLVAWIVEQYRQLQGRDLAITGDSLAVEIWGHVYFEYYLLILKELVRLQLVADLLEPLLAKSDVIDCGETGYDNNRKLWDMLAPHKDFILGMLPGKIDPAQKEGSTGSPPA
;
A
#
# COMPACT_ATOMS: atom_id res chain seq x y z
N MET A 1 -23.98 -10.74 9.38
CA MET A 1 -23.19 -10.43 8.17
C MET A 1 -22.03 -11.42 8.09
N PRO A 2 -22.06 -12.44 7.20
CA PRO A 2 -21.18 -13.61 7.29
C PRO A 2 -19.96 -13.56 6.33
N TYR A 3 -19.34 -12.40 6.11
CA TYR A 3 -18.23 -12.26 5.13
C TYR A 3 -16.82 -12.37 5.72
N LEU A 4 -16.66 -12.44 7.05
CA LEU A 4 -15.35 -12.49 7.71
C LEU A 4 -14.64 -13.86 7.61
N ASN A 5 -15.22 -14.87 6.95
CA ASN A 5 -14.73 -16.25 6.99
C ASN A 5 -13.94 -16.72 5.75
N ARG A 6 -13.44 -15.80 4.90
CA ARG A 6 -12.71 -16.15 3.65
C ARG A 6 -11.52 -15.25 3.31
N MET A 7 -10.91 -14.58 4.28
CA MET A 7 -9.62 -13.91 4.04
C MET A 7 -8.48 -14.87 4.34
N ASN A 8 -7.61 -15.11 3.35
CA ASN A 8 -6.38 -15.87 3.55
C ASN A 8 -5.25 -14.88 3.83
N LYS A 9 -4.68 -14.93 5.03
CA LYS A 9 -3.52 -14.10 5.41
C LYS A 9 -2.23 -14.78 4.99
N LYS A 10 -1.31 -14.01 4.40
CA LYS A 10 0.06 -14.42 4.09
C LYS A 10 1.06 -13.37 4.58
N GLU A 11 2.18 -13.86 5.08
CA GLU A 11 3.32 -13.05 5.49
C GLU A 11 4.49 -13.30 4.53
N TYR A 12 5.01 -12.23 3.95
CA TYR A 12 6.20 -12.26 3.10
C TYR A 12 7.40 -11.71 3.86
N ARG A 13 8.46 -12.51 3.96
CA ARG A 13 9.68 -12.14 4.68
C ARG A 13 10.68 -11.53 3.72
N PHE A 14 11.21 -10.37 4.08
CA PHE A 14 12.27 -9.69 3.36
C PHE A 14 13.44 -9.42 4.32
N GLU A 15 14.58 -8.99 3.78
CA GLU A 15 15.68 -8.49 4.60
C GLU A 15 15.19 -7.23 5.34
N GLY A 16 15.01 -7.33 6.65
CA GLY A 16 14.56 -6.22 7.51
C GLY A 16 13.11 -6.24 7.96
N GLY A 17 12.25 -7.16 7.49
CA GLY A 17 10.85 -7.16 7.95
C GLY A 17 9.92 -8.21 7.34
N ILE A 18 8.64 -8.07 7.70
CA ILE A 18 7.54 -8.91 7.23
C ILE A 18 6.47 -8.00 6.65
N VAL A 19 6.03 -8.26 5.42
CA VAL A 19 4.85 -7.61 4.83
C VAL A 19 3.67 -8.56 4.93
N GLU A 20 2.57 -8.08 5.51
CA GLU A 20 1.32 -8.81 5.63
C GLU A 20 0.39 -8.49 4.46
N VAL A 21 -0.14 -9.55 3.83
CA VAL A 21 -1.10 -9.46 2.72
C VAL A 21 -2.29 -10.38 2.99
N LEU A 22 -3.49 -9.83 2.90
CA LEU A 22 -4.74 -10.58 2.98
C LEU A 22 -5.33 -10.76 1.58
N PHE A 23 -5.73 -11.98 1.27
CA PHE A 23 -6.27 -12.37 -0.03
C PHE A 23 -7.76 -12.66 0.10
N GLN A 24 -8.55 -12.09 -0.79
CA GLN A 24 -9.98 -12.33 -0.93
C GLN A 24 -10.32 -12.52 -2.42
N GLU A 25 -11.49 -13.09 -2.73
CA GLU A 25 -11.99 -13.13 -4.10
C GLU A 25 -12.09 -11.70 -4.67
N GLY A 26 -11.36 -11.45 -5.75
CA GLY A 26 -11.36 -10.18 -6.48
C GLY A 26 -10.47 -9.08 -5.88
N SER A 27 -9.79 -9.31 -4.75
CA SER A 27 -8.95 -8.28 -4.13
C SER A 27 -7.80 -8.84 -3.28
N VAL A 28 -6.78 -8.01 -3.11
CA VAL A 28 -5.70 -8.20 -2.14
C VAL A 28 -5.57 -6.96 -1.28
N HIS A 29 -5.28 -7.14 0.00
CA HIS A 29 -5.17 -6.08 1.00
C HIS A 29 -3.77 -6.13 1.59
N ILE A 30 -2.96 -5.10 1.34
CA ILE A 30 -1.59 -5.03 1.83
C ILE A 30 -1.58 -4.13 3.06
N VAL A 31 -1.06 -4.62 4.19
CA VAL A 31 -0.89 -3.79 5.37
C VAL A 31 0.19 -2.75 5.08
N ASN A 32 -0.20 -1.48 5.10
CA ASN A 32 0.73 -0.38 4.96
C ASN A 32 1.24 -0.04 6.37
N ASP A 33 2.31 -0.71 6.78
CA ASP A 33 2.99 -0.50 8.05
C ASP A 33 4.44 -0.03 7.82
N THR A 34 5.19 0.12 8.92
CA THR A 34 6.60 0.49 8.88
C THR A 34 7.46 -0.54 8.17
N GLN A 35 7.03 -1.82 8.16
CA GLN A 35 7.74 -2.91 7.50
C GLN A 35 7.61 -2.82 5.98
N LEU A 36 6.43 -2.44 5.47
CA LEU A 36 6.25 -2.13 4.05
C LEU A 36 7.09 -0.92 3.64
N TRP A 37 7.19 0.10 4.50
CA TRP A 37 8.02 1.27 4.22
C TRP A 37 9.51 0.92 4.19
N ALA A 38 9.98 0.14 5.17
CA ALA A 38 11.35 -0.36 5.23
C ALA A 38 11.69 -1.24 4.01
N LEU A 39 10.72 -2.05 3.54
CA LEU A 39 10.89 -2.81 2.31
C LEU A 39 11.12 -1.90 1.10
N LEU A 40 10.43 -0.77 1.00
CA LEU A 40 10.54 0.10 -0.17
C LEU A 40 11.74 1.07 -0.10
N GLU A 41 12.28 1.31 1.08
CA GLU A 41 13.42 2.19 1.30
C GLU A 41 14.65 1.75 0.47
N GLY A 42 15.20 2.66 -0.34
CA GLY A 42 16.44 2.45 -1.10
C GLY A 42 16.35 1.51 -2.30
N LYS A 43 15.33 0.66 -2.41
CA LYS A 43 15.18 -0.36 -3.46
C LYS A 43 13.74 -0.50 -4.00
N ILE A 44 13.02 0.63 -4.12
CA ILE A 44 11.60 0.69 -4.52
C ILE A 44 11.26 -0.25 -5.68
N LYS A 45 11.97 -0.15 -6.81
CA LYS A 45 11.65 -0.92 -8.03
C LYS A 45 11.83 -2.43 -7.84
N GLU A 46 12.98 -2.84 -7.32
CA GLU A 46 13.34 -4.25 -7.13
C GLU A 46 12.41 -4.93 -6.12
N ASN A 47 12.22 -4.28 -4.97
CA ASN A 47 11.42 -4.83 -3.88
C ASN A 47 9.92 -4.83 -4.21
N THR A 48 9.40 -3.80 -4.90
CA THR A 48 8.02 -3.80 -5.38
C THR A 48 7.81 -4.88 -6.44
N THR A 49 8.73 -5.05 -7.39
CA THR A 49 8.62 -6.09 -8.41
C THR A 49 8.54 -7.48 -7.78
N THR A 50 9.37 -7.73 -6.77
CA THR A 50 9.38 -8.99 -6.01
C THR A 50 8.07 -9.21 -5.25
N LEU A 51 7.60 -8.19 -4.52
CA LEU A 51 6.34 -8.25 -3.78
C LEU A 51 5.14 -8.52 -4.71
N VAL A 52 5.04 -7.78 -5.82
CA VAL A 52 3.98 -7.95 -6.84
C VAL A 52 3.98 -9.37 -7.39
N ALA A 53 5.15 -9.90 -7.77
CA ALA A 53 5.25 -11.26 -8.29
C ALA A 53 4.76 -12.30 -7.26
N TRP A 54 5.11 -12.14 -5.99
CA TRP A 54 4.65 -13.02 -4.91
C TRP A 54 3.16 -12.94 -4.65
N ILE A 55 2.57 -11.73 -4.70
CA ILE A 55 1.14 -11.52 -4.52
C ILE A 55 0.36 -12.17 -5.66
N VAL A 56 0.73 -11.91 -6.92
CA VAL A 56 0.03 -12.47 -8.09
C VAL A 56 0.09 -14.00 -8.10
N GLU A 57 1.26 -14.58 -7.82
CA GLU A 57 1.41 -16.04 -7.73
C GLU A 57 0.58 -16.63 -6.59
N GLN A 58 0.62 -16.02 -5.39
CA GLN A 58 -0.15 -16.51 -4.25
C GLN A 58 -1.66 -16.39 -4.47
N TYR A 59 -2.12 -15.31 -5.11
CA TYR A 59 -3.52 -15.14 -5.48
C TYR A 59 -3.96 -16.25 -6.43
N ARG A 60 -3.18 -16.52 -7.48
CA ARG A 60 -3.46 -17.60 -8.43
C ARG A 60 -3.56 -18.97 -7.76
N GLN A 61 -2.67 -19.26 -6.82
CA GLN A 61 -2.71 -20.51 -6.05
C GLN A 61 -3.95 -20.64 -5.17
N LEU A 62 -4.40 -19.54 -4.56
CA LEU A 62 -5.55 -19.55 -3.65
C LEU A 62 -6.89 -19.55 -4.37
N GLN A 63 -7.01 -18.79 -5.47
CA GLN A 63 -8.28 -18.56 -6.16
C GLN A 63 -8.42 -19.38 -7.45
N GLY A 64 -7.36 -20.06 -7.91
CA GLY A 64 -7.36 -20.87 -9.13
C GLY A 64 -7.46 -20.07 -10.43
N ARG A 65 -7.32 -18.75 -10.36
CA ARG A 65 -7.38 -17.80 -11.48
C ARG A 65 -6.42 -16.64 -11.24
N ASP A 66 -6.01 -15.97 -12.30
CA ASP A 66 -5.18 -14.77 -12.18
C ASP A 66 -5.97 -13.62 -11.54
N LEU A 67 -5.26 -12.78 -10.79
CA LEU A 67 -5.77 -11.48 -10.34
C LEU A 67 -5.86 -10.58 -11.58
N ALA A 68 -7.05 -10.05 -11.88
CA ALA A 68 -7.31 -9.24 -13.07
C ALA A 68 -6.80 -7.80 -12.92
N ILE A 69 -5.53 -7.66 -12.53
CA ILE A 69 -4.79 -6.42 -12.34
C ILE A 69 -3.39 -6.65 -12.92
N THR A 70 -2.87 -5.70 -13.69
CA THR A 70 -1.49 -5.82 -14.19
C THR A 70 -0.49 -5.58 -13.07
N GLY A 71 0.67 -6.25 -13.11
CA GLY A 71 1.72 -6.03 -12.10
C GLY A 71 2.18 -4.58 -12.01
N ASP A 72 2.16 -3.86 -13.13
CA ASP A 72 2.51 -2.43 -13.17
C ASP A 72 1.46 -1.54 -12.49
N SER A 73 0.16 -1.83 -12.71
CA SER A 73 -0.94 -1.15 -12.01
C SER A 73 -0.87 -1.40 -10.51
N LEU A 74 -0.62 -2.65 -10.11
CA LEU A 74 -0.46 -3.03 -8.71
C LEU A 74 0.76 -2.32 -8.07
N ALA A 75 1.89 -2.25 -8.78
CA ALA A 75 3.07 -1.54 -8.31
C ALA A 75 2.80 -0.04 -8.09
N VAL A 76 2.15 0.61 -9.06
CA VAL A 76 1.80 2.04 -8.97
C VAL A 76 0.80 2.32 -7.86
N GLU A 77 -0.15 1.42 -7.61
CA GLU A 77 -1.09 1.52 -6.50
C GLU A 77 -0.39 1.42 -5.14
N ILE A 78 0.53 0.46 -4.97
CA ILE A 78 1.37 0.35 -3.76
C ILE A 78 2.13 1.65 -3.52
N TRP A 79 2.78 2.20 -4.56
CA TRP A 79 3.50 3.46 -4.44
C TRP A 79 2.57 4.63 -4.14
N GLY A 80 1.42 4.69 -4.81
CA GLY A 80 0.41 5.72 -4.61
C GLY A 80 0.03 5.83 -3.14
N HIS A 81 -0.29 4.72 -2.49
CA HIS A 81 -0.69 4.71 -1.09
C HIS A 81 0.47 4.99 -0.12
N VAL A 82 1.61 4.31 -0.26
CA VAL A 82 2.77 4.49 0.64
C VAL A 82 3.27 5.93 0.60
N TYR A 83 3.49 6.47 -0.61
CA TYR A 83 4.08 7.79 -0.75
C TYR A 83 3.06 8.91 -0.52
N PHE A 84 1.76 8.68 -0.79
CA PHE A 84 0.73 9.63 -0.38
C PHE A 84 0.73 9.81 1.14
N GLU A 85 0.74 8.72 1.90
CA GLU A 85 0.81 8.79 3.37
C GLU A 85 2.11 9.48 3.84
N TYR A 86 3.25 9.13 3.27
CA TYR A 86 4.53 9.81 3.52
C TYR A 86 4.45 11.33 3.34
N TYR A 87 3.89 11.80 2.23
CA TYR A 87 3.74 13.25 1.99
C TYR A 87 2.72 13.89 2.95
N LEU A 88 1.66 13.19 3.33
CA LEU A 88 0.71 13.68 4.33
C LEU A 88 1.36 13.86 5.70
N LEU A 89 2.21 12.93 6.14
CA LEU A 89 2.94 13.03 7.40
C LEU A 89 3.91 14.23 7.38
N ILE A 90 4.66 14.43 6.30
CA ILE A 90 5.53 15.61 6.13
C ILE A 90 4.70 16.90 6.19
N LEU A 91 3.56 16.95 5.49
CA LEU A 91 2.72 18.14 5.48
C LEU A 91 2.17 18.45 6.89
N LYS A 92 1.75 17.42 7.61
CA LYS A 92 1.30 17.54 9.01
C LYS A 92 2.39 18.10 9.91
N GLU A 93 3.62 17.60 9.79
CA GLU A 93 4.79 18.07 10.55
C GLU A 93 5.23 19.49 10.20
N LEU A 94 5.07 19.89 8.92
CA LEU A 94 5.47 21.20 8.43
C LEU A 94 4.48 22.29 8.83
N VAL A 95 3.18 22.03 8.66
CA VAL A 95 2.15 23.06 8.86
C VAL A 95 1.89 23.28 10.35
N ARG A 96 1.97 22.25 11.21
CA ARG A 96 1.78 22.32 12.68
C ARG A 96 0.53 23.11 13.13
N LEU A 97 -0.47 23.24 12.26
CA LEU A 97 -1.77 23.85 12.56
C LEU A 97 -2.77 22.75 12.83
N GLN A 98 -3.44 22.81 13.99
CA GLN A 98 -4.42 21.80 14.41
C GLN A 98 -5.51 21.58 13.36
N LEU A 99 -6.03 22.66 12.76
CA LEU A 99 -7.04 22.62 11.71
C LEU A 99 -6.63 21.83 10.47
N VAL A 100 -5.33 21.88 10.13
CA VAL A 100 -4.79 21.12 9.00
C VAL A 100 -4.57 19.67 9.42
N ALA A 101 -4.05 19.42 10.62
CA ALA A 101 -3.94 18.07 11.16
C ALA A 101 -5.30 17.35 11.16
N ASP A 102 -6.35 18.00 11.66
CA ASP A 102 -7.72 17.45 11.71
C ASP A 102 -8.28 17.13 10.32
N LEU A 103 -7.85 17.86 9.27
CA LEU A 103 -8.23 17.59 7.88
C LEU A 103 -7.45 16.41 7.27
N LEU A 104 -6.23 16.18 7.73
CA LEU A 104 -5.35 15.12 7.22
C LEU A 104 -5.60 13.77 7.91
N GLU A 105 -6.06 13.73 9.16
CA GLU A 105 -6.36 12.48 9.89
C GLU A 105 -7.26 11.51 9.11
N PRO A 106 -8.39 11.93 8.51
CA PRO A 106 -9.25 11.01 7.76
C PRO A 106 -8.61 10.49 6.47
N LEU A 107 -7.58 11.18 5.95
CA LEU A 107 -6.82 10.74 4.78
C LEU A 107 -5.75 9.72 5.18
N LEU A 108 -5.08 9.94 6.31
CA LEU A 108 -4.11 9.01 6.91
C LEU A 108 -4.77 7.69 7.31
N ALA A 109 -5.93 7.74 7.97
CA ALA A 109 -6.67 6.54 8.36
C ALA A 109 -7.11 5.67 7.17
N LYS A 110 -7.20 6.25 5.96
CA LYS A 110 -7.53 5.51 4.73
C LYS A 110 -6.31 4.87 4.07
N SER A 111 -5.09 5.21 4.49
CA SER A 111 -3.87 4.66 3.92
C SER A 111 -3.31 3.46 4.68
N ASP A 112 -3.85 3.10 5.85
CA ASP A 112 -3.35 1.99 6.69
C ASP A 112 -3.38 0.63 5.99
N VAL A 113 -4.32 0.45 5.06
CA VAL A 113 -4.43 -0.75 4.22
C VAL A 113 -4.52 -0.31 2.76
N ILE A 114 -3.74 -0.97 1.91
CA ILE A 114 -3.77 -0.77 0.46
C ILE A 114 -4.72 -1.82 -0.12
N ASP A 115 -5.92 -1.38 -0.51
CA ASP A 115 -6.97 -2.22 -1.05
C ASP A 115 -6.85 -2.37 -2.57
N CYS A 116 -6.11 -3.37 -3.03
CA CYS A 116 -5.90 -3.62 -4.46
C CYS A 116 -6.96 -4.60 -5.00
N GLY A 117 -8.08 -4.06 -5.49
CA GLY A 117 -9.20 -4.82 -6.05
C GLY A 117 -9.31 -4.79 -7.57
N GLU A 118 -9.85 -5.83 -8.19
CA GLU A 118 -10.21 -5.82 -9.61
C GLU A 118 -11.27 -4.74 -9.92
N THR A 119 -11.58 -4.51 -11.21
CA THR A 119 -12.67 -3.59 -11.57
C THR A 119 -13.98 -4.02 -10.88
N GLY A 120 -14.57 -3.12 -10.09
CA GLY A 120 -15.77 -3.39 -9.28
C GLY A 120 -15.48 -3.78 -7.82
N TYR A 121 -14.23 -4.06 -7.47
CA TYR A 121 -13.75 -4.30 -6.11
C TYR A 121 -12.91 -3.15 -5.58
N ASP A 122 -12.25 -2.39 -6.46
CA ASP A 122 -11.56 -1.14 -6.14
C ASP A 122 -12.11 0.02 -7.01
N ASN A 123 -12.55 1.08 -6.33
CA ASN A 123 -13.12 2.28 -6.95
C ASN A 123 -12.08 3.11 -7.70
N ASN A 124 -10.81 2.97 -7.34
CA ASN A 124 -9.68 3.69 -7.93
C ASN A 124 -8.97 2.88 -9.02
N ARG A 125 -9.41 1.65 -9.33
CA ARG A 125 -8.75 0.76 -10.31
C ARG A 125 -8.43 1.46 -11.64
N LYS A 126 -9.37 2.24 -12.15
CA LYS A 126 -9.20 3.02 -13.40
C LYS A 126 -8.07 4.05 -13.32
N LEU A 127 -7.88 4.68 -12.15
CA LEU A 127 -6.79 5.62 -11.92
C LEU A 127 -5.45 4.88 -11.97
N TRP A 128 -5.33 3.76 -11.26
CA TRP A 128 -4.09 2.98 -11.21
C TRP A 128 -3.71 2.41 -12.58
N ASP A 129 -4.68 1.86 -13.30
CA ASP A 129 -4.47 1.33 -14.66
C ASP A 129 -4.05 2.44 -15.65
N MET A 130 -4.57 3.66 -15.48
CA MET A 130 -4.19 4.81 -16.29
C MET A 130 -2.77 5.32 -15.97
N LEU A 131 -2.33 5.21 -14.71
CA LEU A 131 -1.01 5.62 -14.26
C LEU A 131 0.08 4.57 -14.54
N ALA A 132 -0.30 3.29 -14.65
CA ALA A 132 0.62 2.17 -14.86
C ALA A 132 1.61 2.34 -16.04
N PRO A 133 1.21 2.84 -17.23
CA PRO A 133 2.13 3.09 -18.34
C PRO A 133 3.23 4.12 -18.02
N HIS A 134 3.02 4.95 -17.00
CA HIS A 134 3.93 6.01 -16.56
C HIS A 134 4.76 5.62 -15.33
N LYS A 135 4.79 4.32 -14.95
CA LYS A 135 5.46 3.84 -13.73
C LYS A 135 6.91 4.31 -13.57
N ASP A 136 7.71 4.33 -14.63
CA ASP A 136 9.13 4.72 -14.53
C ASP A 136 9.27 6.23 -14.28
N PHE A 137 8.35 7.05 -14.81
CA PHE A 137 8.29 8.47 -14.50
C PHE A 137 7.85 8.71 -13.06
N ILE A 138 6.80 8.00 -12.60
CA ILE A 138 6.32 8.06 -11.20
C ILE A 138 7.47 7.68 -10.27
N LEU A 139 8.10 6.54 -10.50
CA LEU A 139 9.25 6.06 -9.73
C LEU A 139 10.39 7.10 -9.65
N GLY A 140 10.67 7.81 -10.75
CA GLY A 140 11.68 8.86 -10.78
C GLY A 140 11.36 10.10 -9.93
N MET A 141 10.09 10.30 -9.56
CA MET A 141 9.67 11.38 -8.65
C MET A 141 9.60 10.96 -7.18
N LEU A 142 9.61 9.66 -6.88
CA LEU A 142 9.52 9.18 -5.51
C LEU A 142 10.86 9.38 -4.79
N PRO A 143 10.85 9.83 -3.52
CA PRO A 143 12.06 9.91 -2.73
C PRO A 143 12.61 8.51 -2.51
N GLY A 144 13.87 8.28 -2.89
CA GLY A 144 14.53 6.99 -2.70
C GLY A 144 14.75 6.60 -1.22
N LYS A 145 14.56 7.55 -0.30
CA LYS A 145 14.62 7.34 1.15
C LYS A 145 13.34 7.89 1.77
N ILE A 146 12.65 7.02 2.51
CA ILE A 146 11.53 7.36 3.38
C ILE A 146 11.87 6.85 4.77
N ASP A 147 11.47 7.56 5.82
CA ASP A 147 11.80 7.19 7.19
C ASP A 147 10.62 6.44 7.82
N PRO A 148 10.74 5.11 8.08
CA PRO A 148 9.67 4.35 8.72
C PRO A 148 9.30 4.89 10.11
N ALA A 149 10.21 5.59 10.81
CA ALA A 149 9.92 6.17 12.11
C ALA A 149 8.84 7.26 12.07
N GLN A 150 8.67 7.94 10.92
CA GLN A 150 7.58 8.93 10.74
C GLN A 150 6.20 8.27 10.86
N LYS A 151 6.09 7.00 10.46
CA LYS A 151 4.86 6.22 10.53
C LYS A 151 4.61 5.62 11.91
N GLU A 152 5.64 5.34 12.70
CA GLU A 152 5.45 4.95 14.12
C GLU A 152 4.80 6.08 14.93
N GLY A 153 5.20 7.33 14.68
CA GLY A 153 4.67 8.51 15.36
C GLY A 153 3.21 8.86 15.04
N SER A 154 2.63 8.34 13.96
CA SER A 154 1.22 8.57 13.59
C SER A 154 0.24 7.59 14.25
N THR A 155 0.71 6.41 14.69
CA THR A 155 -0.12 5.35 15.29
C THR A 155 -0.43 5.56 16.80
N GLY A 156 -0.15 6.75 17.34
CA GLY A 156 -0.20 7.04 18.77
C GLY A 156 -1.52 7.62 19.31
N SER A 157 -2.39 6.71 19.78
CA SER A 157 -3.44 6.82 20.82
C SER A 157 -4.89 6.66 20.33
N PRO A 158 -5.64 5.65 20.82
CA PRO A 158 -7.11 5.66 20.74
C PRO A 158 -7.66 6.88 21.49
N PRO A 159 -8.79 7.46 21.06
CA PRO A 159 -9.47 8.46 21.88
C PRO A 159 -9.82 7.85 23.23
N ALA A 160 -9.47 8.58 24.30
CA ALA A 160 -9.84 8.28 25.67
C ALA A 160 -11.37 8.35 25.88
#